data_AF-A0A956Z1H3-F1
#
_entry.id   AF-A0A956Z1H3-F1
#
_cell.length_a   1.000
_cell.length_b   1.000
_cell.length_c   1.000
_cell.angle_alpha   90.00
_cell.angle_beta   90.00
_cell.angle_gamma   90.00
#
_symmetry.space_group_name_H-M   'P 1'
#
loop_
_entity.id
_entity.type
_entity.pdbx_description
1 polymer ?
#
loop_
_entity_poly.entity_id
_entity_poly.type
_entity_poly.pdbx_seq_one_letter_code
_entity_poly.pdbx_strand_id
1 'polypeptide(L)' 'MPLISESRKFGLCQLPKGEKVILRKFAGGVDLSEDPFLGFDLVHDTQLEAPILSHALSYMECELVC' A
#
# COMPACT_ATOMS: atom_id res chain seq x y z
N MET A 1 3.06 -0.17 11.45
CA MET A 1 3.70 0.33 10.21
C MET A 1 3.71 1.86 10.26
N PRO A 2 4.85 2.55 10.04
CA PRO A 2 4.92 4.00 10.17
C PRO A 2 4.04 4.70 9.13
N LEU A 3 3.40 5.80 9.53
CA LEU A 3 2.55 6.60 8.63
C LEU A 3 3.41 7.50 7.72
N ILE A 4 2.81 8.03 6.64
CA ILE A 4 3.49 8.94 5.70
C ILE A 4 4.13 10.14 6.43
N SER A 5 3.47 10.65 7.48
CA SER A 5 3.99 11.75 8.32
C SER A 5 5.28 11.41 9.05
N GLU A 6 5.54 10.12 9.32
CA GLU A 6 6.71 9.63 10.05
C GLU A 6 7.78 9.11 9.10
N SER A 7 7.40 8.29 8.11
CA SER A 7 8.34 7.64 7.19
C SER A 7 8.76 8.54 6.04
N ARG A 8 7.92 9.52 5.67
CA ARG A 8 8.01 10.30 4.42
C ARG A 8 8.00 9.45 3.14
N LYS A 9 7.77 8.14 3.24
CA LYS A 9 7.83 7.18 2.14
C LYS A 9 6.46 6.54 1.94
N PHE A 10 6.05 6.38 0.69
CA PHE A 10 4.77 5.76 0.35
C PHE A 10 4.78 5.16 -1.05
N GLY A 11 3.84 4.24 -1.29
CA GLY A 11 3.61 3.63 -2.59
C GLY A 11 2.27 4.06 -3.17
N LEU A 12 2.20 4.23 -4.49
CA LEU A 12 0.95 4.37 -5.23
C LEU A 12 0.74 3.12 -6.09
N CYS A 13 -0.43 2.50 -6.00
CA CYS A 13 -0.80 1.32 -6.77
C CYS A 13 -1.97 1.64 -7.70
N GLN A 14 -1.84 1.31 -8.98
CA GLN A 14 -2.97 1.32 -9.91
C GLN A 14 -3.69 -0.02 -9.84
N LEU A 15 -4.93 -0.03 -9.33
CA LEU A 15 -5.72 -1.26 -9.22
C LEU A 15 -6.41 -1.64 -10.54
N PRO A 16 -6.51 -2.94 -10.86
CA PRO A 16 -7.33 -3.41 -11.97
C PRO A 16 -8.82 -3.13 -11.77
N LYS A 17 -9.55 -2.96 -12.89
CA LYS A 17 -11.01 -2.83 -12.86
C LYS A 17 -11.61 -4.11 -12.29
N GLY A 18 -12.22 -4.02 -11.11
CA GLY A 18 -12.89 -5.16 -10.46
C GLY A 18 -12.35 -5.52 -9.08
N GLU A 19 -11.29 -4.86 -8.60
CA GLU A 19 -10.69 -5.08 -7.27
C GLU A 19 -11.56 -4.58 -6.11
N LYS A 20 -12.75 -5.18 -5.95
CA LYS A 20 -13.72 -4.79 -4.93
C LYS A 20 -13.27 -5.16 -3.52
N VAL A 21 -12.46 -6.20 -3.36
CA VAL A 21 -11.99 -6.66 -2.04
C VAL A 21 -11.02 -5.63 -1.45
N ILE A 22 -9.98 -5.26 -2.19
CA ILE A 22 -9.01 -4.23 -1.78
C ILE A 22 -9.73 -2.91 -1.53
N LEU A 23 -10.58 -2.45 -2.47
CA LEU A 23 -11.31 -1.20 -2.32
C LEU A 23 -12.17 -1.19 -1.04
N ARG A 24 -12.89 -2.27 -0.73
CA ARG A 24 -13.72 -2.35 0.47
C ARG A 24 -12.89 -2.36 1.75
N LYS A 25 -11.78 -3.11 1.78
CA LYS A 25 -10.93 -3.22 2.97
C LYS A 25 -10.33 -1.88 3.36
N PHE A 26 -9.87 -1.09 2.38
CA PHE A 26 -9.20 0.20 2.64
C PHE A 26 -10.15 1.41 2.64
N ALA A 27 -11.42 1.29 2.22
CA ALA A 27 -12.38 2.41 2.20
C ALA A 27 -12.90 2.82 3.59
N GLY A 28 -12.93 1.89 4.56
CA GLY A 28 -13.52 2.11 5.88
C GLY A 28 -12.59 2.74 6.92
N GLY A 29 -11.35 3.07 6.54
CA GLY A 29 -10.26 3.30 7.48
C GLY A 29 -9.59 1.99 7.88
N VAL A 30 -8.38 2.12 8.44
CA VAL A 30 -7.54 0.99 8.83
C VAL A 30 -7.45 0.94 10.35
N ASP A 31 -7.76 -0.22 10.94
CA ASP A 31 -7.42 -0.50 12.33
C ASP A 31 -5.90 -0.64 12.46
N LEU A 32 -5.27 0.23 13.24
CA LEU A 32 -3.82 0.27 13.42
C LEU A 32 -3.28 -0.81 14.37
N SER A 33 -4.17 -1.55 15.05
CA SER A 33 -3.78 -2.66 15.92
C SER A 33 -3.44 -3.94 15.15
N GLU A 34 -3.85 -4.04 13.89
CA GLU A 34 -3.59 -5.18 13.01
C GLU A 34 -2.79 -4.75 11.77
N ASP A 35 -2.19 -5.72 11.07
CA ASP A 35 -1.58 -5.47 9.76
C ASP A 35 -2.67 -5.44 8.67
N PRO A 36 -2.98 -4.28 8.07
CA PRO A 36 -3.98 -4.18 7.01
C PRO A 36 -3.60 -4.93 5.74
N PHE A 37 -2.34 -5.29 5.54
CA PHE A 37 -1.86 -6.01 4.37
C PHE A 37 -1.86 -7.53 4.56
N LEU A 38 -2.17 -8.02 5.78
CA LEU A 38 -2.26 -9.45 6.04
C LEU A 38 -3.24 -10.14 5.09
N GLY A 39 -2.77 -11.19 4.43
CA GLY A 39 -3.53 -11.99 3.47
C GLY A 39 -3.52 -11.47 2.04
N PHE A 40 -2.77 -10.40 1.73
CA PHE A 40 -2.48 -10.02 0.35
C PHE A 40 -1.05 -10.37 -0.03
N ASP A 41 -0.88 -10.68 -1.32
CA ASP A 41 0.43 -10.80 -1.91
C ASP A 41 1.01 -9.41 -2.16
N LEU A 42 2.21 -9.18 -1.63
CA LEU A 42 2.95 -7.94 -1.82
C LEU A 42 4.14 -8.16 -2.75
N VAL A 43 4.53 -7.11 -3.46
CA VAL A 43 5.82 -7.09 -4.16
C VAL A 43 6.92 -7.11 -3.11
N HIS A 44 7.88 -8.04 -3.28
CA HIS A 44 9.08 -8.11 -2.45
C HIS A 44 10.17 -7.17 -2.99
N ASP A 45 11.12 -6.80 -2.14
CA ASP A 45 12.32 -6.02 -2.52
C ASP A 45 12.03 -4.62 -3.10
N THR A 46 11.01 -3.92 -2.57
CA THR A 46 10.75 -2.52 -2.91
C THR A 46 11.85 -1.61 -2.36
N GLN A 47 12.23 -0.57 -3.10
CA GLN A 47 13.37 0.29 -2.73
C GLN A 47 13.14 1.08 -1.44
N LEU A 48 11.90 1.50 -1.20
CA LEU A 48 11.49 2.31 -0.06
C LEU A 48 10.82 1.50 1.05
N GLU A 49 10.76 0.17 0.91
CA GLU A 49 10.08 -0.75 1.83
C GLU A 49 8.59 -0.43 2.04
N ALA A 50 7.98 0.33 1.11
CA ALA A 50 6.54 0.57 1.13
C ALA A 50 5.81 -0.70 0.69
N PRO A 51 4.64 -1.04 1.31
CA PRO A 51 3.86 -2.19 0.89
C PRO A 51 3.20 -1.89 -0.47
N ILE A 52 3.54 -2.69 -1.46
CA ILE A 52 3.01 -2.61 -2.82
C ILE A 52 2.24 -3.90 -3.11
N LEU A 53 1.00 -3.79 -3.58
CA LEU A 53 0.17 -4.95 -3.93
C LEU A 53 0.70 -5.61 -5.22
N SER A 54 0.97 -6.91 -5.17
CA SER A 54 1.52 -7.65 -6.32
C SER A 54 0.57 -7.67 -7.53
N HIS A 55 -0.73 -7.55 -7.30
CA HIS A 55 -1.77 -7.53 -8.33
C HIS A 55 -2.07 -6.14 -8.90
N ALA A 56 -1.30 -5.11 -8.52
CA ALA A 56 -1.43 -3.80 -9.13
C ALA A 56 -1.01 -3.85 -10.62
N LEU A 57 -1.73 -3.11 -11.47
CA LEU A 57 -1.39 -2.98 -12.90
C LEU A 57 -0.08 -2.21 -13.11
N SER A 58 0.17 -1.25 -12.23
CA SER A 58 1.40 -0.47 -12.16
C SER A 58 1.54 0.07 -10.73
N TYR A 59 2.76 0.43 -10.34
CA TYR A 59 3.01 1.10 -9.07
C TYR A 59 4.13 2.13 -9.16
N MET A 60 4.19 3.03 -8.18
CA MET A 60 5.25 4.03 -8.03
C MET A 60 5.64 4.14 -6.56
N GLU A 61 6.94 4.06 -6.30
CA GLU A 61 7.51 4.33 -4.98
C GLU A 61 7.86 5.82 -4.88
N CYS A 62 7.44 6.45 -3.78
CA CYS A 62 7.50 7.89 -3.60
C CYS A 62 8.13 8.25 -2.26
N GLU A 63 8.90 9.33 -2.27
CA GLU A 63 9.41 9.99 -1.07
C GLU A 63 8.97 11.46 -1.07
N LEU A 64 8.49 11.95 0.06
CA LEU A 64 8.13 13.36 0.23
C LEU A 64 9.39 14.22 0.28
N VAL A 65 9.54 15.09 -0.71
CA VAL A 65 10.63 16.06 -0.78
C VAL A 65 10.17 17.36 -0.11
N CYS A 66 10.90 17.78 0.92
CA CYS A 66 10.80 19.08 1.59
C CYS A 66 12.21 19.58 1.82
#